data_AF-A0A958FNN0-F1
#
_entry.id   AF-A0A958FNN0-F1
#
_cell.length_a   1.000
_cell.length_b   1.000
_cell.length_c   1.000
_cell.angle_alpha   90.00
_cell.angle_beta   90.00
_cell.angle_gamma   90.00
#
_symmetry.space_group_name_H-M   'P 1'
#
loop_
_entity.id
_entity.type
_entity.pdbx_description
1 polymer ?
#
loop_
_entity_poly.entity_id
_entity_poly.type
_entity_poly.pdbx_seq_one_letter_code
_entity_poly.pdbx_strand_id
1 'polypeptide(L)'
;MEALIYALNIILPVSYITVTIMYGLFFFRSDRTSSKYMSKLLTGTVTIHLIILVLRGYKFGYFPSADIFEMSSVLAFAVAATYVYLQHRLKIQSTGFFILIVVCFLQLLSSIFITFDPEIPEILRSPMFILHTSTVILG
;
A
#
# COMPACT_ATOMS: atom_id res chain seq x y z
N MET A 1 12.67 17.85 -0.40
CA MET A 1 12.21 16.60 0.22
C MET A 1 10.73 16.65 0.59
N GLU A 2 10.22 17.75 1.16
CA GLU A 2 8.79 17.89 1.52
C GLU A 2 7.83 17.75 0.34
N ALA A 3 8.07 18.47 -0.77
CA ALA A 3 7.23 18.39 -1.96
C ALA A 3 7.11 16.97 -2.52
N LEU A 4 8.17 16.16 -2.40
CA LEU A 4 8.15 14.76 -2.80
C LEU A 4 7.19 13.97 -1.90
N ILE A 5 7.24 14.14 -0.58
CA ILE A 5 6.33 13.44 0.34
C ILE A 5 4.87 13.81 0.09
N TYR A 6 4.58 15.10 -0.10
CA TYR A 6 3.22 15.54 -0.43
C TYR A 6 2.74 14.95 -1.76
N ALA A 7 3.58 14.95 -2.80
CA ALA A 7 3.26 14.32 -4.08
C ALA A 7 2.99 12.82 -3.91
N LEU A 8 3.83 12.10 -3.16
CA LEU A 8 3.65 10.68 -2.88
C LEU A 8 2.36 10.40 -2.10
N ASN A 9 1.99 11.28 -1.17
CA ASN A 9 0.76 11.16 -0.39
C ASN A 9 -0.52 11.34 -1.23
N ILE A 10 -0.41 11.98 -2.40
CA ILE A 10 -1.53 12.15 -3.34
C ILE A 10 -1.51 11.05 -4.41
N ILE A 11 -0.34 10.76 -4.99
CA ILE A 11 -0.19 9.80 -6.08
C ILE A 11 -0.61 8.40 -5.63
N LEU A 12 -0.25 8.01 -4.41
CA LEU A 12 -0.51 6.67 -3.91
C LEU A 12 -2.01 6.34 -3.76
N PRO A 13 -2.85 7.13 -3.05
CA PRO A 13 -4.29 6.86 -2.98
C PRO A 13 -4.96 6.96 -4.35
N VAL A 14 -4.55 7.90 -5.21
CA VAL A 14 -5.08 8.01 -6.58
C VAL A 14 -4.80 6.74 -7.39
N SER A 15 -3.60 6.18 -7.27
CA SER A 15 -3.24 4.92 -7.93
C SER A 15 -4.09 3.74 -7.44
N TYR A 16 -4.35 3.65 -6.13
CA TYR A 16 -5.22 2.61 -5.58
C TYR A 16 -6.68 2.78 -6.00
N ILE A 17 -7.22 4.01 -6.00
CA ILE A 17 -8.56 4.30 -6.53
C ILE A 17 -8.67 3.83 -7.98
N THR A 18 -7.68 4.19 -8.81
CA THR A 18 -7.66 3.84 -10.24
C THR A 18 -7.69 2.33 -10.44
N VAL A 19 -6.84 1.59 -9.71
CA VAL A 19 -6.79 0.13 -9.82
C VAL A 19 -8.08 -0.51 -9.30
N THR A 20 -8.65 -0.01 -8.19
CA THR A 20 -9.91 -0.51 -7.64
C THR A 20 -11.08 -0.31 -8.60
N ILE A 21 -11.18 0.86 -9.24
CA ILE A 21 -12.21 1.12 -10.27
C ILE A 21 -12.03 0.16 -11.45
N MET A 22 -10.81 -0.03 -11.93
CA MET A 22 -10.54 -0.95 -13.05
C MET A 22 -10.93 -2.40 -12.71
N TYR A 23 -10.57 -2.89 -11.52
CA TYR A 23 -10.97 -4.22 -11.07
C TYR A 23 -12.49 -4.33 -10.85
N GLY A 24 -13.16 -3.26 -10.40
CA GLY A 24 -14.61 -3.21 -10.30
C GLY A 24 -15.27 -3.31 -11.67
N LEU A 25 -14.83 -2.50 -12.64
CA LEU A 25 -15.32 -2.56 -14.02
C LEU A 25 -15.11 -3.95 -14.64
N PHE A 26 -13.97 -4.58 -14.39
CA PHE A 26 -13.70 -5.95 -14.83
C PHE A 26 -14.65 -6.97 -14.19
N PHE A 27 -14.87 -6.87 -12.88
CA PHE A 27 -15.76 -7.74 -12.14
C PHE A 27 -17.19 -7.71 -12.71
N PHE A 28 -17.69 -6.51 -13.08
CA PHE A 28 -19.04 -6.35 -13.61
C PHE A 28 -19.17 -6.62 -15.13
N ARG A 29 -18.10 -6.47 -15.93
CA ARG A 29 -18.19 -6.60 -17.40
C ARG A 29 -17.91 -7.99 -17.97
N SER A 30 -17.55 -9.00 -17.16
CA SER A 30 -17.30 -10.39 -17.59
C SER A 30 -16.32 -10.58 -18.76
N ASP A 31 -15.54 -9.54 -19.10
CA ASP A 31 -14.71 -9.54 -20.31
C ASP A 31 -13.30 -10.07 -20.00
N ARG A 32 -12.97 -11.25 -20.54
CA ARG A 32 -11.75 -12.02 -20.21
C ARG A 32 -10.46 -11.35 -20.68
N THR A 33 -10.54 -10.41 -21.62
CA THR A 33 -9.37 -9.93 -22.39
C THR A 33 -8.57 -8.82 -21.68
N SER A 34 -9.18 -8.11 -20.73
CA SER A 34 -8.54 -6.98 -20.00
C SER A 34 -7.65 -7.42 -18.82
N SER A 35 -7.65 -8.72 -18.51
CA SER A 35 -7.08 -9.34 -17.32
C SER A 35 -5.56 -9.12 -17.12
N LYS A 36 -4.76 -9.07 -18.20
CA LYS A 36 -3.29 -8.95 -18.09
C LYS A 36 -2.83 -7.53 -17.77
N TYR A 37 -3.48 -6.52 -18.34
CA TYR A 37 -3.10 -5.11 -18.12
C TYR A 37 -3.39 -4.67 -16.69
N MET A 38 -4.52 -5.10 -16.13
CA MET A 38 -4.90 -4.81 -14.74
C MET A 38 -3.93 -5.42 -13.73
N SER A 39 -3.49 -6.66 -13.95
CA SER A 39 -2.49 -7.31 -13.09
C SER A 39 -1.16 -6.56 -13.09
N LYS A 40 -0.70 -6.10 -14.27
CA LYS A 40 0.52 -5.30 -14.38
C LYS A 40 0.37 -3.95 -13.67
N LEU A 41 -0.78 -3.30 -13.83
CA LEU A 41 -1.07 -2.02 -13.18
C LEU A 41 -1.05 -2.16 -11.65
N LEU A 42 -1.74 -3.16 -11.10
CA LEU A 42 -1.74 -3.44 -9.67
C LEU A 42 -0.33 -3.74 -9.15
N THR A 43 0.43 -4.58 -9.85
CA THR A 43 1.81 -4.91 -9.47
C THR A 43 2.69 -3.65 -9.46
N GLY A 44 2.51 -2.77 -10.45
CA GLY A 44 3.17 -1.46 -10.51
C GLY A 44 2.80 -0.58 -9.32
N THR A 45 1.51 -0.46 -9.00
CA THR A 45 1.04 0.29 -7.82
C THR A 45 1.63 -0.23 -6.52
N VAL A 46 1.65 -1.55 -6.31
CA VAL A 46 2.23 -2.16 -5.10
C VAL A 46 3.75 -1.93 -5.04
N THR A 47 4.44 -1.97 -6.18
CA THR A 47 5.88 -1.69 -6.26
C THR A 47 6.17 -0.24 -5.91
N ILE A 48 5.37 0.70 -6.43
CA ILE A 48 5.44 2.13 -6.07
C ILE A 48 5.18 2.30 -4.58
N HIS A 49 4.18 1.62 -4.02
CA HIS A 49 3.88 1.67 -2.58
C HIS A 49 5.08 1.21 -1.74
N LEU A 50 5.73 0.10 -2.11
CA LEU A 50 6.94 -0.37 -1.44
C LEU A 50 8.05 0.68 -1.45
N ILE A 51 8.32 1.28 -2.61
CA ILE A 51 9.34 2.34 -2.76
C ILE A 51 9.01 3.52 -1.83
N ILE A 52 7.73 3.92 -1.75
CA ILE A 52 7.28 5.01 -0.88
C ILE A 52 7.51 4.68 0.59
N LEU A 53 7.19 3.45 1.04
CA LEU A 53 7.43 3.03 2.42
C LEU A 53 8.92 3.02 2.77
N VAL A 54 9.78 2.53 1.86
CA VAL A 54 11.23 2.54 2.04
C VAL A 54 11.77 3.97 2.10
N LEU A 55 11.32 4.86 1.21
CA LEU A 55 11.73 6.27 1.22
C LEU A 55 11.29 6.99 2.49
N ARG A 56 10.07 6.72 2.99
CA ARG A 56 9.58 7.24 4.26
C ARG A 56 10.45 6.74 5.41
N GLY A 57 10.69 5.43 5.49
CA GLY A 57 11.52 4.85 6.54
C GLY A 57 12.95 5.41 6.55
N TYR A 58 13.54 5.60 5.37
CA TYR A 58 14.86 6.23 5.24
C TYR A 58 14.87 7.69 5.66
N LYS A 59 13.85 8.49 5.26
CA LYS A 59 13.80 9.92 5.58
C LYS A 59 13.60 10.16 7.08
N PHE A 60 12.73 9.40 7.72
CA PHE A 60 12.37 9.63 9.12
C PHE A 60 13.20 8.82 10.12
N GLY A 61 13.89 7.77 9.65
CA GLY A 61 14.81 6.96 10.45
C GLY A 61 14.11 5.96 11.38
N TYR A 62 12.86 5.61 11.07
CA TYR A 62 12.09 4.57 11.76
C TYR A 62 11.14 3.89 10.77
N PHE A 63 10.63 2.70 11.12
CA PHE A 63 9.67 2.00 10.27
C PHE A 63 8.27 2.64 10.38
N PRO A 64 7.53 2.91 9.29
CA PRO A 64 6.23 3.60 9.32
C PRO A 64 5.14 2.86 10.11
N SER A 65 5.23 2.92 11.43
CA SER A 65 4.34 2.28 12.38
C SER A 65 4.25 3.07 13.67
N ALA A 66 4.66 4.35 13.65
CA ALA A 66 4.62 5.21 14.82
C ALA A 66 3.17 5.66 15.10
N ASP A 67 2.37 5.76 14.06
CA ASP A 67 0.98 6.20 14.11
C ASP A 67 0.03 5.19 13.41
N ILE A 68 -1.24 5.20 13.80
CA ILE A 68 -2.26 4.32 13.24
C ILE A 68 -2.48 4.56 11.75
N PHE A 69 -2.30 5.80 11.27
CA PHE A 69 -2.41 6.12 9.85
C PHE A 69 -1.20 5.62 9.07
N GLU A 70 0.01 5.67 9.63
CA GLU A 70 1.17 4.98 9.03
C GLU A 70 0.96 3.46 8.97
N MET A 71 0.53 2.86 10.08
CA MET A 71 0.23 1.42 10.14
C MET A 71 -0.83 1.02 9.12
N SER A 72 -1.87 1.85 8.91
CA SER A 72 -2.91 1.56 7.92
C SER A 72 -2.37 1.51 6.48
N SER A 73 -1.37 2.34 6.15
CA SER A 73 -0.68 2.28 4.84
C SER A 73 0.19 1.04 4.72
N VAL A 74 0.93 0.66 5.77
CA VAL A 74 1.71 -0.60 5.77
C VAL A 74 0.79 -1.81 5.66
N LEU A 75 -0.35 -1.82 6.36
CA LEU A 75 -1.34 -2.89 6.25
C LEU A 75 -1.97 -2.94 4.85
N ALA A 76 -2.32 -1.79 4.27
CA ALA A 76 -2.80 -1.70 2.90
C ALA A 76 -1.78 -2.29 1.91
N PHE A 77 -0.49 -1.98 2.11
CA PHE A 77 0.60 -2.57 1.34
C PHE A 77 0.67 -4.09 1.51
N ALA A 78 0.69 -4.60 2.74
CA ALA A 78 0.80 -6.03 3.03
C ALA A 78 -0.34 -6.84 2.39
N VAL A 79 -1.58 -6.36 2.52
CA VAL A 79 -2.76 -6.99 1.91
C VAL A 79 -2.68 -6.94 0.38
N ALA A 80 -2.29 -5.81 -0.21
CA ALA A 80 -2.15 -5.67 -1.65
C ALA A 80 -1.03 -6.56 -2.23
N ALA A 81 0.12 -6.61 -1.55
CA ALA A 81 1.25 -7.45 -1.93
C ALA A 81 0.90 -8.94 -1.85
N THR A 82 0.20 -9.35 -0.78
CA THR A 82 -0.34 -10.71 -0.65
C THR A 82 -1.30 -11.03 -1.79
N TYR A 83 -2.18 -10.10 -2.15
CA TYR A 83 -3.10 -10.31 -3.26
C TYR A 83 -2.37 -10.43 -4.60
N VAL A 84 -1.37 -9.59 -4.88
CA VAL A 84 -0.52 -9.70 -6.08
C VAL A 84 0.16 -11.07 -6.12
N TYR A 85 0.73 -11.53 -5.00
CA TYR A 85 1.34 -12.85 -4.90
C TYR A 85 0.34 -13.98 -5.19
N LEU A 86 -0.84 -13.96 -4.56
CA LEU A 86 -1.90 -14.94 -4.81
C LEU A 86 -2.40 -14.91 -6.25
N GLN A 87 -2.55 -13.72 -6.83
CA GLN A 87 -2.95 -13.55 -8.23
C GLN A 87 -1.92 -14.16 -9.18
N HIS A 88 -0.63 -13.99 -8.93
CA HIS A 88 0.43 -14.63 -9.74
C HIS A 88 0.44 -16.16 -9.59
N ARG A 89 0.20 -16.68 -8.39
CA ARG A 89 0.19 -18.12 -8.10
C ARG A 89 -1.06 -18.82 -8.65
N LEU A 90 -2.24 -18.27 -8.35
CA LEU A 90 -3.52 -18.91 -8.63
C LEU A 90 -4.09 -18.51 -10.00
N LYS A 91 -3.61 -17.41 -10.60
CA LYS A 91 -4.13 -16.84 -11.86
C LYS A 91 -5.63 -16.50 -11.81
N ILE A 92 -6.18 -16.33 -10.62
CA ILE A 92 -7.58 -15.94 -10.37
C ILE A 92 -7.62 -14.44 -10.06
N GLN A 93 -8.50 -13.71 -10.76
CA GLN A 93 -8.61 -12.25 -10.66
C GLN A 93 -9.98 -11.76 -10.22
N SER A 94 -10.97 -12.66 -10.15
CA SER A 94 -12.36 -12.34 -9.81
C SER A 94 -12.53 -11.79 -8.38
N THR A 95 -11.63 -12.11 -7.47
CA THR A 95 -11.70 -11.65 -6.07
C THR A 95 -11.02 -10.30 -5.82
N GLY A 96 -10.32 -9.76 -6.82
CA GLY A 96 -9.45 -8.59 -6.61
C GLY A 96 -10.21 -7.34 -6.23
N PHE A 97 -11.39 -7.11 -6.79
CA PHE A 97 -12.20 -5.93 -6.48
C PHE A 97 -12.50 -5.80 -4.98
N PHE A 98 -12.94 -6.89 -4.34
CA PHE A 98 -13.29 -6.88 -2.91
C PHE A 98 -12.08 -6.59 -2.02
N ILE A 99 -10.92 -7.20 -2.33
CA ILE A 99 -9.70 -6.98 -1.58
C ILE A 99 -9.20 -5.54 -1.78
N LEU A 100 -9.23 -5.05 -3.01
CA LEU A 100 -8.73 -3.73 -3.36
C LEU A 100 -9.61 -2.59 -2.83
N ILE A 101 -10.91 -2.79 -2.61
CA ILE A 101 -11.74 -1.81 -1.88
C ILE A 101 -11.19 -1.61 -0.47
N VAL A 102 -10.91 -2.68 0.27
CA VAL A 102 -10.38 -2.60 1.64
C VAL A 102 -9.01 -1.91 1.65
N VAL A 103 -8.12 -2.32 0.74
CA VAL A 103 -6.80 -1.69 0.57
C VAL A 103 -6.92 -0.20 0.24
N CYS A 104 -7.80 0.16 -0.68
CA CYS A 104 -8.04 1.54 -1.09
C CYS A 104 -8.55 2.38 0.08
N PHE A 105 -9.50 1.84 0.86
CA PHE A 105 -10.02 2.51 2.05
C PHE A 105 -8.93 2.76 3.10
N LEU A 106 -8.13 1.74 3.43
CA LEU A 106 -7.01 1.88 4.37
C LEU A 106 -5.98 2.90 3.89
N GLN A 107 -5.63 2.85 2.61
CA GLN A 107 -4.66 3.80 2.05
C GLN A 107 -5.22 5.23 1.99
N LEU A 108 -6.51 5.40 1.69
CA LEU A 108 -7.15 6.72 1.71
C LEU A 108 -7.18 7.31 3.12
N LEU A 109 -7.55 6.49 4.11
CA LEU A 109 -7.53 6.89 5.51
C LEU A 109 -6.13 7.33 5.93
N SER A 110 -5.11 6.52 5.58
CA SER A 110 -3.71 6.90 5.80
C SER A 110 -3.40 8.26 5.15
N SER A 111 -3.72 8.43 3.88
CA SER A 111 -3.29 9.59 3.12
C SER A 111 -3.95 10.90 3.59
N ILE A 112 -5.18 10.83 4.10
CA ILE A 112 -5.92 12.01 4.60
C ILE A 112 -5.41 12.45 5.97
N PHE A 113 -5.10 11.50 6.85
CA PHE A 113 -4.87 11.78 8.27
C PHE A 113 -3.41 11.64 8.72
N ILE A 114 -2.52 11.13 7.87
CA ILE A 114 -1.10 10.99 8.23
C ILE A 114 -0.49 12.36 8.57
N THR A 115 0.01 12.47 9.80
CA THR A 115 0.86 13.56 10.25
C THR A 115 2.30 13.07 10.32
N PHE A 116 3.22 13.90 9.84
CA PHE A 116 4.64 13.63 9.91
C PHE A 116 5.21 14.38 11.12
N ASP A 117 4.98 13.85 12.32
CA ASP A 117 5.44 14.49 13.54
C ASP A 117 6.92 14.20 13.82
N PRO A 118 7.72 15.22 14.20
CA PRO A 118 9.13 15.04 14.52
C PRO A 118 9.38 14.44 15.91
N GLU A 119 8.40 14.45 16.81
CA GLU A 119 8.52 13.97 18.20
C GLU A 119 8.13 12.50 18.33
N ILE A 120 8.97 11.63 17.80
CA ILE A 120 8.75 10.18 17.83
C ILE A 120 9.69 9.53 18.86
N PRO A 121 9.17 8.70 19.78
CA PRO A 121 9.97 8.02 20.80
C PRO A 121 11.20 7.31 20.21
N GLU A 122 12.35 7.45 20.86
CA GLU A 122 13.63 6.86 20.39
C GLU A 122 13.56 5.33 20.23
N ILE A 123 12.71 4.64 21.00
CA ILE A 123 12.50 3.19 20.90
C ILE A 123 12.10 2.75 19.49
N LEU A 124 11.35 3.59 18.75
CA LEU A 124 10.87 3.32 17.40
C LEU A 124 12.00 3.40 16.35
N ARG A 125 13.11 4.06 16.69
CA ARG A 125 14.33 4.12 15.88
C ARG A 125 15.24 2.91 16.11
N SER A 126 14.96 2.08 17.13
CA SER A 126 15.81 0.94 17.45
C SER A 126 15.70 -0.15 16.36
N PRO A 127 16.83 -0.71 15.87
CA PRO A 127 16.81 -1.71 14.80
C PRO A 127 16.02 -2.98 15.14
N MET A 128 16.05 -3.41 16.42
CA MET A 128 15.28 -4.56 16.88
C MET A 128 13.77 -4.32 16.81
N PHE A 129 13.32 -3.11 17.15
CA PHE A 129 11.90 -2.76 17.05
C PHE A 129 11.46 -2.70 15.58
N ILE A 130 12.26 -2.07 14.72
CA ILE A 130 12.02 -2.02 13.26
C ILE A 130 11.91 -3.44 12.67
N LEU A 131 12.84 -4.34 13.02
CA LEU A 131 12.79 -5.73 12.57
C LEU A 131 11.53 -6.44 13.08
N HIS A 132 11.24 -6.34 14.38
CA HIS A 132 10.07 -6.96 14.98
C HIS A 132 8.77 -6.51 14.28
N THR A 133 8.51 -5.21 14.19
CA THR A 133 7.27 -4.71 13.60
C THR A 133 7.15 -5.00 12.11
N SER A 134 8.24 -4.90 11.35
CA SER A 134 8.23 -5.26 9.93
C SER A 134 7.88 -6.73 9.70
N THR A 135 8.44 -7.67 10.50
CA THR A 135 8.10 -9.10 10.40
C THR A 135 6.67 -9.41 10.81
N VAL A 136 6.14 -8.76 11.87
CA VAL A 136 4.77 -9.00 12.33
C VAL A 136 3.74 -8.56 11.29
N ILE A 137 3.99 -7.44 10.59
CA ILE A 137 3.03 -6.86 9.65
C ILE A 137 3.17 -7.46 8.25
N LEU A 138 4.40 -7.80 7.81
CA LEU A 138 4.65 -8.36 6.48
C LEU A 138 4.60 -9.90 6.45
N GLY A 139 4.78 -10.58 7.59
CA GLY A 139 4.83 -12.03 7.73
C GLY A 139 6.24 -12.58 7.83
#